data_AF-A0A382TVI3-F1
#
_entry.id   AF-A0A382TVI3-F1
#
_cell.length_a   1.000
_cell.length_b   1.000
_cell.length_c   1.000
_cell.angle_alpha   90.00
_cell.angle_beta   90.00
_cell.angle_gamma   90.00
#
_symmetry.space_group_name_H-M   'P 1'
#
loop_
_entity.id
_entity.type
_entity.pdbx_description
1 polymer ?
#
loop_
_entity_poly.entity_id
_entity_poly.type
_entity_poly.pdbx_seq_one_letter_code
_entity_poly.pdbx_strand_id
1 'polypeptide(L)'
;VQTLPAIDIAVLAVYLVAVVGLGVWFARTNRTTNDFMAAGGTLPGWAVGLSIFGTYLSSNTFIGVPGKAYAGNWNGFVFSLSLPLAAWVAVKWFVPFYRKSGEISAYHHLEKRFGPWARTYALVCYLLTQLARVGTILFGVSLGLSALTGWSLPGVIIVSGLAVTAYTLLGGIVAVIWTDVIQSIVLLIGAVVIAVLLLVNHPE
;
A
#
# COMPACT_ATOMS: atom_id res chain seq x y z
N VAL A 1 2.88 -3.67 30.41
CA VAL A 1 3.37 -3.49 29.03
C VAL A 1 4.41 -4.56 28.81
N GLN A 2 4.10 -5.61 28.04
CA GLN A 2 5.13 -6.57 27.62
C GLN A 2 6.05 -5.78 26.69
N THR A 3 7.23 -5.41 27.19
CA THR A 3 8.27 -4.81 26.35
C THR A 3 8.67 -5.86 25.32
N LEU A 4 8.51 -5.54 24.04
CA LEU A 4 9.00 -6.38 22.95
C LEU A 4 10.46 -6.82 23.24
N PRO A 5 10.78 -8.11 23.07
CA PRO A 5 12.16 -8.59 23.07
C PRO A 5 13.05 -7.67 22.22
N ALA A 6 14.28 -7.45 22.67
CA ALA A 6 15.23 -6.59 21.94
C ALA A 6 15.44 -7.04 20.48
N ILE A 7 15.29 -8.35 20.22
CA ILE A 7 15.37 -8.92 18.88
C ILE A 7 14.24 -8.44 17.97
N ASP A 8 13.01 -8.29 18.46
CA ASP A 8 11.86 -7.83 17.67
C ASP A 8 12.01 -6.35 17.30
N ILE A 9 12.50 -5.55 18.24
CA ILE A 9 12.83 -4.13 18.01
C ILE A 9 13.95 -4.02 16.97
N ALA A 10 14.98 -4.85 17.07
CA ALA A 10 16.08 -4.87 16.10
C ALA A 10 15.58 -5.25 14.70
N VAL A 11 14.73 -6.28 14.58
CA VAL A 11 14.12 -6.69 13.30
C VAL A 11 13.28 -5.55 12.71
N LEU A 12 12.46 -4.88 13.52
CA LEU A 12 11.68 -3.73 13.08
C LEU A 12 12.56 -2.57 12.59
N ALA A 13 13.63 -2.24 13.33
CA ALA A 13 14.56 -1.19 12.95
C ALA A 13 15.29 -1.52 11.64
N VAL A 14 15.78 -2.75 11.50
CA VAL A 14 16.43 -3.24 10.26
C VAL A 14 15.45 -3.19 9.09
N TYR A 15 14.21 -3.61 9.28
CA TYR A 15 13.17 -3.54 8.25
C TYR A 15 12.90 -2.10 7.79
N LEU A 16 12.73 -1.16 8.73
CA LEU A 16 12.51 0.26 8.40
C LEU A 16 13.70 0.85 7.64
N VAL A 17 14.92 0.58 8.09
CA VAL A 17 16.14 1.03 7.41
C VAL A 17 16.26 0.41 6.02
N ALA A 18 15.94 -0.87 5.86
CA ALA A 18 15.98 -1.56 4.58
C ALA A 18 14.97 -0.95 3.59
N VAL A 19 13.72 -0.71 4.01
CA VAL A 19 12.69 -0.09 3.16
C VAL A 19 13.10 1.32 2.72
N VAL A 20 13.56 2.16 3.65
CA VAL A 20 14.01 3.51 3.34
C VAL A 20 15.25 3.48 2.44
N GLY A 21 16.22 2.62 2.75
CA GLY A 21 17.46 2.46 1.98
C GLY A 21 17.20 1.98 0.56
N LEU A 22 16.29 1.03 0.36
CA LEU A 22 15.87 0.57 -0.96
C LEU A 22 15.16 1.70 -1.74
N GLY A 23 14.26 2.44 -1.09
CA GLY A 23 13.60 3.59 -1.70
C GLY A 23 14.60 4.64 -2.22
N VAL A 24 15.60 4.97 -1.40
CA VAL A 24 16.69 5.91 -1.77
C VAL A 24 17.62 5.33 -2.83
N TRP A 25 17.87 4.02 -2.83
CA TRP A 25 18.71 3.39 -3.85
C TRP A 25 18.06 3.46 -5.23
N PHE A 26 16.77 3.13 -5.32
CA PHE A 26 16.01 3.22 -6.59
C PHE A 26 15.75 4.67 -7.02
N ALA A 27 15.65 5.63 -6.07
CA ALA A 27 15.53 7.07 -6.34
C ALA A 27 16.62 7.60 -7.29
N ARG A 28 17.85 7.08 -7.18
CA ARG A 28 19.02 7.54 -7.95
C ARG A 28 18.92 7.29 -9.45
N THR A 29 17.93 6.50 -9.89
CA THR A 29 17.74 6.12 -11.29
C THR A 29 16.85 7.11 -12.05
N ASN A 30 16.06 7.94 -11.35
CA ASN A 30 15.10 8.84 -11.99
C ASN A 30 15.75 10.17 -12.41
N ARG A 31 15.87 10.41 -13.72
CA ARG A 31 16.44 11.66 -14.27
C ARG A 31 15.42 12.53 -15.02
N THR A 32 14.25 11.99 -15.36
CA THR A 32 13.20 12.72 -16.11
C THR A 32 11.83 12.61 -15.44
N THR A 33 10.90 13.53 -15.76
CA THR A 33 9.51 13.51 -15.27
C THR A 33 8.77 12.23 -15.68
N ASN A 34 9.05 11.71 -16.88
CA ASN A 34 8.44 10.46 -17.37
C ASN A 34 8.94 9.23 -16.58
N ASP A 35 10.21 9.21 -16.19
CA ASP A 35 10.75 8.16 -15.32
C ASP A 35 10.12 8.25 -13.92
N PHE A 36 9.97 9.47 -13.40
CA PHE A 36 9.40 9.72 -12.09
C PHE A 36 7.92 9.33 -12.00
N MET A 37 7.11 9.61 -13.03
CA MET A 37 5.66 9.36 -13.01
C MET A 37 5.22 8.04 -13.66
N ALA A 38 5.96 7.53 -14.65
CA ALA A 38 5.55 6.36 -15.44
C ALA A 38 6.65 5.29 -15.57
N ALA A 39 7.79 5.43 -14.87
CA ALA A 39 8.91 4.48 -14.93
C ALA A 39 9.45 4.21 -16.35
N GLY A 40 9.24 5.16 -17.27
CA GLY A 40 9.57 4.97 -18.69
C GLY A 40 8.85 3.80 -19.37
N GLY A 41 7.82 3.22 -18.73
CA GLY A 41 7.09 2.04 -19.24
C GLY A 41 7.87 0.71 -19.21
N THR A 42 9.00 0.65 -18.50
CA THR A 42 9.93 -0.50 -18.54
C THR A 42 9.71 -1.54 -17.44
N LEU A 43 8.83 -1.26 -16.48
CA LEU A 43 8.61 -2.15 -15.34
C LEU A 43 7.91 -3.46 -15.75
N PRO A 44 8.35 -4.61 -15.23
CA PRO A 44 7.75 -5.89 -15.56
C PRO A 44 6.35 -5.99 -14.94
N GLY A 45 5.41 -6.62 -15.67
CA GLY A 45 4.00 -6.68 -15.28
C GLY A 45 3.74 -7.35 -13.93
N TRP A 46 4.58 -8.32 -13.53
CA TRP A 46 4.47 -8.97 -12.23
C TRP A 46 4.80 -8.02 -11.07
N ALA A 47 5.77 -7.10 -11.25
CA ALA A 47 6.13 -6.13 -10.23
C ALA A 47 5.02 -5.08 -10.07
N VAL A 48 4.46 -4.61 -11.19
CA VAL A 48 3.29 -3.72 -11.18
C VAL A 48 2.09 -4.40 -10.52
N GLY A 49 1.83 -5.68 -10.82
CA GLY A 49 0.73 -6.44 -10.22
C GLY A 49 0.88 -6.58 -8.70
N LEU A 50 2.08 -6.93 -8.23
CA LEU A 50 2.36 -7.02 -6.79
C LEU A 50 2.31 -5.65 -6.10
N SER A 51 2.74 -4.57 -6.73
CA SER A 51 2.60 -3.22 -6.16
C SER A 51 1.13 -2.78 -6.07
N ILE A 52 0.32 -3.06 -7.10
CA ILE A 52 -1.13 -2.83 -7.04
C ILE A 52 -1.73 -3.62 -5.88
N PHE A 53 -1.41 -4.92 -5.78
CA PHE A 53 -1.85 -5.76 -4.68
C PHE A 53 -1.44 -5.19 -3.31
N GLY A 54 -0.17 -4.84 -3.12
CA GLY A 54 0.35 -4.22 -1.91
C GLY A 54 -0.37 -2.93 -1.55
N THR A 55 -0.66 -2.08 -2.55
CA THR A 55 -1.43 -0.85 -2.36
C THR A 55 -2.85 -1.10 -1.86
N TYR A 56 -3.47 -2.24 -2.20
CA TYR A 56 -4.78 -2.63 -1.67
C TYR A 56 -4.71 -3.21 -0.26
N LEU A 57 -3.57 -3.80 0.13
CA LEU A 57 -3.37 -4.30 1.48
C LEU A 57 -3.05 -3.14 2.42
N SER A 58 -3.73 -3.09 3.55
CA SER A 58 -3.58 -2.03 4.54
C SER A 58 -3.64 -2.59 5.95
N SER A 59 -3.34 -1.76 6.95
CA SER A 59 -3.54 -2.10 8.36
C SER A 59 -4.98 -2.58 8.64
N ASN A 60 -5.98 -2.00 7.98
CA ASN A 60 -7.36 -2.45 8.07
C ASN A 60 -7.54 -3.88 7.52
N THR A 61 -6.88 -4.22 6.41
CA THR A 61 -6.97 -5.58 5.85
C THR A 61 -6.28 -6.60 6.75
N PHE A 62 -5.11 -6.27 7.30
CA PHE A 62 -4.28 -7.21 8.05
C PHE A 62 -4.75 -7.40 9.50
N ILE A 63 -5.22 -6.35 10.15
CA ILE A 63 -5.68 -6.39 11.55
C ILE A 63 -7.21 -6.37 11.62
N GLY A 64 -7.84 -5.47 10.86
CA GLY A 64 -9.28 -5.20 10.95
C GLY A 64 -10.16 -6.33 10.40
N VAL A 65 -9.81 -6.92 9.25
CA VAL A 65 -10.60 -8.01 8.65
C VAL A 65 -10.60 -9.27 9.52
N PRO A 66 -9.45 -9.80 9.98
CA PRO A 66 -9.43 -10.91 10.92
C PRO A 66 -10.16 -10.59 12.23
N GLY A 67 -9.96 -9.38 12.78
CA GLY A 67 -10.65 -8.94 13.99
C GLY A 67 -12.18 -8.92 13.85
N LYS A 68 -12.70 -8.46 12.71
CA LYS A 68 -14.14 -8.49 12.40
C LYS A 68 -14.66 -9.92 12.18
N ALA A 69 -13.88 -10.77 11.53
CA ALA A 69 -14.25 -12.17 11.33
C ALA A 69 -14.31 -12.92 12.66
N TYR A 70 -13.36 -12.67 13.57
CA TYR A 70 -13.33 -13.23 14.92
C TYR A 70 -14.50 -12.74 15.78
N ALA A 71 -14.81 -11.44 15.75
CA ALA A 71 -15.90 -10.87 16.53
C ALA A 71 -17.31 -11.19 16.00
N GLY A 72 -17.42 -11.68 14.77
CA GLY A 72 -18.70 -11.87 14.11
C GLY A 72 -18.68 -13.03 13.12
N ASN A 73 -18.61 -12.71 11.83
CA ASN A 73 -18.70 -13.70 10.77
C ASN A 73 -17.89 -13.30 9.54
N TRP A 74 -17.93 -14.16 8.53
CA TRP A 74 -17.13 -14.02 7.31
C TRP A 74 -17.85 -13.23 6.20
N ASN A 75 -18.92 -12.50 6.49
CA ASN A 75 -19.67 -11.76 5.47
C ASN A 75 -18.77 -10.78 4.68
N GLY A 76 -17.82 -10.12 5.37
CA GLY A 76 -16.85 -9.24 4.72
C GLY A 76 -15.95 -9.92 3.67
N PHE A 77 -15.82 -11.25 3.71
CA PHE A 77 -15.07 -12.02 2.71
C PHE A 77 -15.71 -11.96 1.32
N VAL A 78 -17.04 -11.80 1.24
CA VAL A 78 -17.77 -11.69 -0.04
C VAL A 78 -17.25 -10.51 -0.87
N PHE A 79 -16.92 -9.40 -0.21
CA PHE A 79 -16.31 -8.26 -0.90
C PHE A 79 -14.94 -8.63 -1.50
N SER A 80 -14.13 -9.41 -0.79
CA SER A 80 -12.82 -9.85 -1.27
C SER A 80 -12.92 -10.77 -2.50
N LEU A 81 -13.97 -11.60 -2.58
CA LEU A 81 -14.26 -12.45 -3.75
C LEU A 81 -14.64 -11.64 -5.01
N SER A 82 -15.06 -10.39 -4.87
CA SER A 82 -15.33 -9.52 -6.01
C SER A 82 -14.06 -8.94 -6.66
N LEU A 83 -12.93 -8.94 -5.93
CA LEU A 83 -11.68 -8.32 -6.40
C LEU A 83 -11.08 -9.00 -7.65
N PRO A 84 -11.01 -10.35 -7.75
CA PRO A 84 -10.55 -11.01 -8.97
C PRO A 84 -11.40 -10.66 -10.20
N LEU A 85 -12.73 -10.60 -10.03
CA LEU A 85 -13.63 -10.20 -11.11
C LEU A 85 -13.39 -8.75 -11.52
N ALA A 86 -13.32 -7.83 -10.56
CA ALA A 86 -13.01 -6.42 -10.82
C ALA A 86 -11.66 -6.25 -11.53
N ALA A 87 -10.63 -6.99 -11.11
CA ALA A 87 -9.32 -7.00 -11.75
C ALA A 87 -9.40 -7.51 -13.20
N TRP A 88 -10.15 -8.57 -13.46
CA TRP A 88 -10.38 -9.07 -14.82
C TRP A 88 -11.07 -8.03 -15.70
N VAL A 89 -12.12 -7.37 -15.20
CA VAL A 89 -12.79 -6.26 -15.91
C VAL A 89 -11.81 -5.12 -16.19
N ALA A 90 -11.03 -4.72 -15.20
CA ALA A 90 -10.04 -3.64 -15.34
C ALA A 90 -9.00 -3.95 -16.42
N VAL A 91 -8.43 -5.16 -16.42
CA VAL A 91 -7.42 -5.60 -17.40
C VAL A 91 -8.02 -5.70 -18.81
N LYS A 92 -9.25 -6.20 -18.95
CA LYS A 92 -9.86 -6.43 -20.26
C LYS A 92 -10.31 -5.14 -20.96
N TRP A 93 -10.87 -4.18 -20.22
CA TRP A 93 -11.49 -2.99 -20.82
C TRP A 93 -10.80 -1.67 -20.46
N PHE A 94 -10.43 -1.47 -19.19
CA PHE A 94 -9.90 -0.17 -18.75
C PHE A 94 -8.41 0.00 -19.07
N VAL A 95 -7.60 -1.05 -18.90
CA VAL A 95 -6.17 -0.99 -19.21
C VAL A 95 -5.92 -0.66 -20.69
N PRO A 96 -6.53 -1.34 -21.68
CA PRO A 96 -6.35 -0.99 -23.09
C PRO A 96 -6.84 0.41 -23.42
N PHE A 97 -7.94 0.84 -22.78
CA PHE A 97 -8.50 2.16 -22.96
C PHE A 97 -7.53 3.28 -22.53
N TYR A 98 -6.95 3.18 -21.32
CA TYR A 98 -5.99 4.18 -20.83
C TYR A 98 -4.64 4.10 -21.52
N ARG A 99 -4.19 2.90 -21.94
CA ARG A 99 -2.92 2.78 -22.68
C ARG A 99 -2.99 3.35 -24.09
N LYS A 100 -4.18 3.40 -24.71
CA LYS A 100 -4.37 4.00 -26.04
C LYS A 100 -4.23 5.53 -26.05
N SER A 101 -4.52 6.22 -24.95
CA SER A 101 -4.41 7.69 -24.92
C SER A 101 -2.96 8.16 -24.77
N GLY A 102 -2.06 7.33 -24.24
CA GLY A 102 -0.66 7.71 -23.96
C GLY A 102 -0.50 8.73 -22.83
N GLU A 103 -1.60 9.11 -22.19
CA GLU A 103 -1.64 10.12 -21.14
C GLU A 103 -1.29 9.48 -19.80
N ILE A 104 -0.40 10.12 -19.04
CA ILE A 104 0.03 9.63 -17.72
C ILE A 104 -1.12 9.73 -16.70
N SER A 105 -1.98 10.75 -16.83
CA SER A 105 -3.10 10.99 -15.91
C SER A 105 -4.40 10.39 -16.43
N ALA A 106 -5.03 9.53 -15.63
CA ALA A 106 -6.36 8.99 -15.93
C ALA A 106 -7.44 10.08 -16.06
N TYR A 107 -7.29 11.20 -15.34
CA TYR A 107 -8.24 12.32 -15.36
C TYR A 107 -8.16 13.16 -16.63
N HIS A 108 -7.07 13.04 -17.40
CA HIS A 108 -6.96 13.73 -18.68
C HIS A 108 -8.06 13.29 -19.65
N HIS A 109 -8.50 12.02 -19.57
CA HIS A 109 -9.64 11.57 -20.36
C HIS A 109 -10.93 12.32 -20.02
N LEU A 110 -11.17 12.61 -18.74
CA LEU A 110 -12.34 13.37 -18.31
C LEU A 110 -12.30 14.80 -18.81
N GLU A 111 -11.12 15.42 -18.85
CA GLU A 111 -10.93 16.73 -19.47
C GLU A 111 -11.25 16.73 -20.96
N LYS A 112 -10.69 15.78 -21.72
CA LYS A 112 -10.95 15.65 -23.16
C LYS A 112 -12.43 15.41 -23.47
N ARG A 113 -13.15 14.67 -22.62
CA ARG A 113 -14.54 14.27 -22.88
C ARG A 113 -15.59 15.26 -22.34
N PHE A 114 -15.35 15.84 -21.17
CA PHE A 114 -16.35 16.65 -20.45
C PHE A 114 -15.88 18.08 -20.15
N GLY A 115 -14.61 18.38 -20.39
CA GLY A 115 -13.99 19.68 -20.16
C GLY A 115 -13.21 19.76 -18.84
N PRO A 116 -12.47 20.86 -18.62
CA PRO A 116 -11.54 20.99 -17.48
C PRO A 116 -12.19 20.88 -16.10
N TRP A 117 -13.47 21.27 -15.97
CA TRP A 117 -14.20 21.18 -14.70
C TRP A 117 -14.34 19.74 -14.20
N ALA A 118 -14.58 18.78 -15.11
CA ALA A 118 -14.77 17.37 -14.76
C ALA A 118 -13.47 16.74 -14.25
N ARG A 119 -12.33 17.11 -14.85
CA ARG A 119 -10.99 16.74 -14.37
C ARG A 119 -10.76 17.26 -12.97
N THR A 120 -10.97 18.55 -12.74
CA THR A 120 -10.73 19.18 -11.44
C THR A 120 -11.63 18.57 -10.37
N TYR A 121 -12.92 18.36 -10.67
CA TYR A 121 -13.85 17.72 -9.76
C TYR A 121 -13.38 16.31 -9.35
N ALA A 122 -13.10 15.45 -10.33
CA ALA A 122 -12.67 14.07 -10.07
C ALA A 122 -11.34 14.01 -9.29
N LEU A 123 -10.39 14.90 -9.62
CA LEU A 123 -9.10 14.99 -8.95
C LEU A 123 -9.25 15.45 -7.50
N VAL A 124 -10.07 16.47 -7.23
CA VAL A 124 -10.31 16.95 -5.86
C VAL A 124 -10.98 15.86 -5.02
N CYS A 125 -12.01 15.20 -5.54
CA CYS A 125 -12.65 14.08 -4.85
C CYS A 125 -11.65 12.95 -4.55
N TYR A 126 -10.79 12.61 -5.50
CA TYR A 126 -9.75 11.60 -5.29
C TYR A 126 -8.72 12.00 -4.24
N LEU A 127 -8.24 13.26 -4.26
CA LEU A 127 -7.28 13.72 -3.26
C LEU A 127 -7.88 13.68 -1.84
N LEU A 128 -9.14 14.08 -1.69
CA LEU A 128 -9.85 14.03 -0.41
C LEU A 128 -10.02 12.58 0.10
N THR A 129 -10.41 11.64 -0.78
CA THR A 129 -10.55 10.24 -0.38
C THR A 129 -9.21 9.61 -0.02
N GLN A 130 -8.14 9.96 -0.75
CA GLN A 130 -6.80 9.47 -0.43
C GLN A 130 -6.25 10.06 0.86
N LEU A 131 -6.53 11.33 1.17
CA LEU A 131 -6.18 11.93 2.45
C LEU A 131 -6.86 11.20 3.63
N ALA A 132 -8.17 10.96 3.53
CA ALA A 132 -8.91 10.21 4.55
C ALA A 132 -8.42 8.75 4.69
N ARG A 133 -8.08 8.12 3.55
CA ARG A 133 -7.55 6.75 3.51
C ARG A 133 -6.20 6.66 4.22
N VAL A 134 -5.25 7.51 3.87
CA VAL A 134 -3.90 7.52 4.47
C VAL A 134 -4.00 7.78 5.99
N GLY A 135 -4.86 8.71 6.41
CA GLY A 135 -5.11 8.96 7.83
C GLY A 135 -5.61 7.72 8.58
N THR A 136 -6.60 7.02 8.02
CA THR A 136 -7.11 5.76 8.58
C THR A 136 -6.03 4.67 8.66
N ILE A 137 -5.19 4.57 7.62
CA ILE A 137 -4.11 3.57 7.57
C ILE A 137 -3.07 3.84 8.67
N LEU A 138 -2.58 5.09 8.77
CA LEU A 138 -1.59 5.50 9.78
C LEU A 138 -2.12 5.31 11.19
N PHE A 139 -3.40 5.63 11.42
CA PHE A 139 -4.05 5.37 12.71
C PHE A 139 -4.13 3.88 13.03
N GLY A 140 -4.48 3.02 12.05
CA GLY A 140 -4.49 1.57 12.25
C GLY A 140 -3.10 1.01 12.57
N VAL A 141 -2.05 1.52 11.90
CA VAL A 141 -0.66 1.14 12.20
C VAL A 141 -0.25 1.59 13.59
N SER A 142 -0.61 2.81 14.00
CA SER A 142 -0.24 3.33 15.32
C SER A 142 -0.93 2.60 16.46
N LEU A 143 -2.19 2.19 16.29
CA LEU A 143 -2.88 1.31 17.24
C LEU A 143 -2.15 -0.02 17.43
N GLY A 144 -1.79 -0.69 16.34
CA GLY A 144 -1.07 -1.96 16.39
C GLY A 144 0.31 -1.82 17.04
N LEU A 145 1.08 -0.82 16.63
CA LEU A 145 2.43 -0.62 17.16
C LEU A 145 2.40 -0.18 18.62
N SER A 146 1.50 0.73 19.00
CA SER A 146 1.34 1.19 20.38
C SER A 146 0.95 0.06 21.34
N ALA A 147 0.10 -0.86 20.90
CA ALA A 147 -0.27 -2.03 21.70
C ALA A 147 0.93 -2.95 21.99
N LEU A 148 1.90 -3.03 21.07
CA LEU A 148 3.09 -3.87 21.21
C LEU A 148 4.25 -3.17 21.94
N THR A 149 4.48 -1.89 21.66
CA THR A 149 5.66 -1.16 22.16
C THR A 149 5.35 -0.28 23.38
N GLY A 150 4.08 0.05 23.63
CA GLY A 150 3.66 1.07 24.59
C GLY A 150 3.95 2.51 24.13
N TRP A 151 4.35 2.74 22.87
CA TRP A 151 4.63 4.09 22.35
C TRP A 151 3.36 4.92 22.20
N SER A 152 3.50 6.25 22.29
CA SER A 152 2.36 7.16 22.12
C SER A 152 1.84 7.13 20.67
N LEU A 153 0.51 7.06 20.51
CA LEU A 153 -0.13 7.05 19.19
C LEU A 153 0.32 8.24 18.31
N PRO A 154 0.33 9.51 18.81
CA PRO A 154 0.78 10.64 18.01
C PRO A 154 2.25 10.52 17.58
N GLY A 155 3.11 10.00 18.45
CA GLY A 155 4.53 9.79 18.13
C GLY A 155 4.73 8.81 16.99
N VAL A 156 4.03 7.67 17.03
CA VAL A 156 4.08 6.67 15.94
C VAL A 156 3.58 7.25 14.62
N ILE A 157 2.46 7.98 14.64
CA ILE A 157 1.88 8.59 13.42
C ILE A 157 2.86 9.59 12.79
N ILE A 158 3.43 10.49 13.60
CA ILE A 158 4.34 11.53 13.09
C ILE A 158 5.62 10.88 12.52
N VAL A 159 6.25 9.97 13.27
CA VAL A 159 7.52 9.34 12.84
C VAL A 159 7.32 8.50 11.58
N SER A 160 6.30 7.63 11.55
CA SER A 160 6.02 6.80 10.38
C SER A 160 5.58 7.63 9.18
N GLY A 161 4.74 8.64 9.38
CA GLY A 161 4.29 9.54 8.33
C GLY A 161 5.44 10.34 7.70
N LEU A 162 6.36 10.88 8.52
CA LEU A 162 7.54 11.58 8.04
C LEU A 162 8.49 10.64 7.28
N ALA A 163 8.74 9.44 7.82
CA ALA A 163 9.59 8.45 7.16
C ALA A 163 9.01 8.04 5.79
N VAL A 164 7.71 7.74 5.73
CA VAL A 164 7.02 7.39 4.48
C VAL A 164 7.04 8.52 3.47
N THR A 165 6.77 9.75 3.91
CA THR A 165 6.82 10.93 3.06
C THR A 165 8.22 11.14 2.49
N ALA A 166 9.26 11.02 3.33
CA ALA A 166 10.64 11.24 2.91
C ALA A 166 11.07 10.27 1.80
N TYR A 167 10.89 8.95 1.98
CA TYR A 167 11.33 8.01 0.95
C TYR A 167 10.44 8.05 -0.30
N THR A 168 9.15 8.38 -0.17
CA THR A 168 8.24 8.49 -1.32
C THR A 168 8.60 9.69 -2.20
N LEU A 169 8.93 10.83 -1.59
CA LEU A 169 9.33 12.05 -2.32
C LEU A 169 10.67 11.86 -3.04
N LEU A 170 11.61 11.12 -2.44
CA LEU A 170 12.90 10.85 -3.04
C LEU A 170 12.80 9.80 -4.16
N GLY A 171 11.99 8.77 -3.97
CA GLY A 171 11.98 7.56 -4.79
C GLY A 171 11.31 7.65 -6.17
N GLY A 172 10.21 8.39 -6.31
CA GLY A 172 9.35 8.33 -7.50
C GLY A 172 8.67 6.97 -7.71
N ILE A 173 7.92 6.80 -8.80
CA ILE A 173 7.05 5.62 -8.99
C ILE A 173 7.84 4.29 -9.08
N VAL A 174 9.06 4.31 -9.64
CA VAL A 174 9.92 3.14 -9.74
C VAL A 174 10.28 2.61 -8.35
N ALA A 175 10.76 3.49 -7.48
CA ALA A 175 11.11 3.11 -6.12
C ALA A 175 9.89 2.61 -5.35
N VAL A 176 8.75 3.31 -5.47
CA VAL A 176 7.50 2.91 -4.82
C VAL A 176 7.08 1.50 -5.24
N ILE A 177 7.09 1.19 -6.54
CA ILE A 177 6.71 -0.14 -7.03
C ILE A 177 7.65 -1.22 -6.48
N TRP A 178 8.96 -0.99 -6.47
CA TRP A 178 9.91 -1.98 -5.94
C TRP A 178 9.82 -2.14 -4.42
N THR A 179 9.61 -1.05 -3.68
CA THR A 179 9.35 -1.14 -2.23
C THR A 179 8.06 -1.88 -1.97
N ASP A 180 6.99 -1.61 -2.72
CA ASP A 180 5.70 -2.29 -2.56
C ASP A 180 5.81 -3.78 -2.85
N VAL A 181 6.57 -4.19 -3.87
CA VAL A 181 6.82 -5.61 -4.19
C VAL A 181 7.40 -6.33 -2.98
N ILE A 182 8.46 -5.77 -2.39
CA ILE A 182 9.12 -6.36 -1.22
C ILE A 182 8.18 -6.39 -0.02
N GLN A 183 7.51 -5.27 0.26
CA GLN A 183 6.54 -5.18 1.37
C GLN A 183 5.38 -6.16 1.20
N SER A 184 4.87 -6.33 -0.02
CA SER A 184 3.78 -7.28 -0.32
C SER A 184 4.20 -8.72 -0.09
N ILE A 185 5.41 -9.09 -0.49
CA ILE A 185 5.97 -10.42 -0.26
C ILE A 185 6.14 -10.67 1.24
N VAL A 186 6.73 -9.72 1.97
CA VAL A 186 6.90 -9.81 3.43
C VAL A 186 5.55 -9.96 4.12
N LEU A 187 4.55 -9.18 3.71
CA LEU A 187 3.20 -9.22 4.27
C LEU A 187 2.49 -10.56 3.98
N LEU A 188 2.63 -11.09 2.76
CA LEU A 188 2.05 -12.37 2.37
C LEU A 188 2.68 -13.53 3.12
N ILE A 189 4.02 -13.56 3.22
CA ILE A 189 4.73 -14.56 4.03
C ILE A 189 4.29 -14.44 5.49
N GLY A 190 4.23 -13.23 6.04
CA GLY A 190 3.76 -13.00 7.41
C GLY A 190 2.34 -13.51 7.65
N ALA A 191 1.41 -13.25 6.72
CA ALA A 191 0.04 -13.77 6.80
C ALA A 191 0.00 -15.31 6.81
N VAL A 192 0.76 -15.96 5.93
CA VAL A 192 0.85 -17.43 5.85
C VAL A 192 1.46 -18.01 7.13
N VAL A 193 2.54 -17.42 7.64
CA VAL A 193 3.18 -17.85 8.90
C VAL A 193 2.22 -17.74 10.06
N ILE A 194 1.50 -16.61 10.20
CA ILE A 194 0.50 -16.43 11.25
C ILE A 194 -0.60 -17.50 11.12
N ALA A 195 -1.12 -17.74 9.93
CA ALA A 195 -2.15 -18.75 9.71
C ALA A 195 -1.67 -20.16 10.08
N VAL A 196 -0.46 -20.55 9.68
CA VAL A 196 0.13 -21.85 10.02
C VAL A 196 0.37 -21.97 11.53
N LEU A 197 0.92 -20.93 12.17
CA LEU A 197 1.15 -20.94 13.62
C LEU A 197 -0.16 -21.04 14.41
N LEU A 198 -1.22 -20.37 13.96
CA LEU A 198 -2.54 -20.50 14.58
C LEU A 198 -3.07 -21.93 14.44
N LEU A 199 -2.99 -22.52 13.24
CA LEU A 199 -3.48 -23.90 13.01
C LEU A 199 -2.69 -24.97 13.76
N VAL A 200 -1.37 -24.79 13.89
CA VAL A 200 -0.49 -25.77 14.56
C VAL A 200 -0.49 -25.61 16.07
N ASN A 201 -0.51 -24.36 16.58
CA ASN A 201 -0.45 -24.09 18.01
C ASN A 201 -1.83 -23.89 18.64
N HIS A 202 -2.93 -24.17 17.93
CA HIS A 202 -4.26 -24.16 18.52
C HIS A 202 -4.28 -25.16 19.69
N PRO A 203 -4.30 -24.70 20.96
CA PRO A 203 -4.77 -25.55 22.02
C PRO A 203 -6.29 -25.63 21.83
N GLU A 204 -6.85 -26.81 22.04
CA GLU A 204 -8.30 -26.94 22.17
C GLU A 204 -8.82 -26.07 23.33
#